data_AF-A0A966X0H0-F1
#
_entry.id   AF-A0A966X0H0-F1
#
_cell.length_a   1.000
_cell.length_b   1.000
_cell.length_c   1.000
_cell.angle_alpha   90.00
_cell.angle_beta   90.00
_cell.angle_gamma   90.00
#
_symmetry.space_group_name_H-M   'P 1'
#
loop_
_entity.id
_entity.type
_entity.pdbx_description
1 polymer ?
#
loop_
_entity_poly.entity_id
_entity_poly.type
_entity_poly.pdbx_seq_one_letter_code
_entity_poly.pdbx_strand_id
1 'polypeptide(L)'
;MINTYPLLRPLLFSMDPEAAHDFSFAQLDRLERCGLLSRFIGEPLIKPVHVCGIAFRNPVGLAAGLDKDGKHIDALATLGFGFLEIGTVTPKAQSGNPKPRMFRLPKANALINRMGFNNDGVDACVERVRRSRFYQEGGVIGLNIGKNASTTLEDA
;
A
#
# COMPACT_ATOMS: atom_id res chain seq x y z
N MET A 1 -14.51 7.63 -19.48
CA MET A 1 -13.94 6.28 -19.21
C MET A 1 -15.05 5.42 -18.61
N ILE A 2 -15.22 4.18 -19.10
CA ILE A 2 -16.20 3.26 -18.50
C ILE A 2 -15.70 2.87 -17.11
N ASN A 3 -16.52 3.08 -16.08
CA ASN A 3 -16.20 2.62 -14.73
C ASN A 3 -16.32 1.09 -14.70
N THR A 4 -15.19 0.38 -14.81
CA THR A 4 -15.12 -1.09 -14.78
C THR A 4 -15.07 -1.66 -13.36
N TYR A 5 -14.87 -0.81 -12.35
CA TYR A 5 -14.80 -1.23 -10.94
C TYR A 5 -16.06 -1.98 -10.45
N PRO A 6 -17.30 -1.58 -10.80
CA PRO A 6 -18.51 -2.34 -10.48
C PRO A 6 -18.52 -3.77 -11.05
N LEU A 7 -17.79 -4.05 -12.12
CA LEU A 7 -17.67 -5.40 -12.70
C LEU A 7 -16.59 -6.22 -11.99
N LEU A 8 -15.49 -5.58 -11.57
CA LEU A 8 -14.39 -6.23 -10.86
C LEU A 8 -14.73 -6.52 -9.39
N ARG A 9 -15.49 -5.63 -8.75
CA ARG A 9 -15.78 -5.70 -7.32
C ARG A 9 -16.47 -7.01 -6.90
N PRO A 10 -17.52 -7.52 -7.57
CA PRO A 10 -18.14 -8.80 -7.21
C PRO A 10 -17.16 -9.98 -7.26
N LEU A 11 -16.30 -10.04 -8.28
CA LEU A 11 -15.27 -11.06 -8.43
C LEU A 11 -14.28 -11.02 -7.25
N LEU A 12 -13.72 -9.84 -6.96
CA LEU A 12 -12.79 -9.66 -5.83
C LEU A 12 -13.44 -9.96 -4.48
N PHE A 13 -14.74 -9.68 -4.35
CA PHE A 13 -15.49 -9.89 -3.11
C PHE A 13 -15.89 -11.35 -2.89
N SER A 14 -15.87 -12.18 -3.95
CA SER A 14 -16.01 -13.65 -3.84
C SER A 14 -14.72 -14.37 -3.39
N MET A 15 -13.57 -13.69 -3.42
CA MET A 15 -12.29 -14.26 -2.97
C MET A 15 -12.06 -14.00 -1.47
N ASP A 16 -11.21 -14.82 -0.85
CA ASP A 16 -10.61 -14.50 0.46
C ASP A 16 -10.00 -13.08 0.43
N PRO A 17 -10.18 -12.25 1.48
CA PRO A 17 -9.73 -10.88 1.45
C PRO A 17 -8.23 -10.67 1.25
N GLU A 18 -7.38 -11.53 1.81
CA GLU A 18 -5.93 -11.45 1.57
C GLU A 18 -5.60 -11.94 0.16
N ALA A 19 -6.22 -13.03 -0.31
CA ALA A 19 -5.99 -13.51 -1.68
C ALA A 19 -6.39 -12.48 -2.75
N ALA A 20 -7.51 -11.78 -2.55
CA ALA A 20 -7.93 -10.72 -3.47
C ALA A 20 -7.00 -9.49 -3.41
N HIS A 21 -6.41 -9.21 -2.25
CA HIS A 21 -5.41 -8.16 -2.09
C HIS A 21 -4.14 -8.49 -2.88
N ASP A 22 -3.57 -9.68 -2.67
CA ASP A 22 -2.39 -10.16 -3.38
C ASP A 22 -2.63 -10.21 -4.90
N PHE A 23 -3.80 -10.73 -5.32
CA PHE A 23 -4.20 -10.75 -6.72
C PHE A 23 -4.28 -9.34 -7.32
N SER A 24 -4.91 -8.39 -6.62
CA SER A 24 -5.06 -7.02 -7.11
C SER A 24 -3.70 -6.36 -7.35
N PHE A 25 -2.76 -6.54 -6.41
CA PHE A 25 -1.42 -6.01 -6.56
C PHE A 25 -0.64 -6.65 -7.71
N ALA A 26 -0.70 -7.98 -7.85
CA ALA A 26 -0.07 -8.65 -8.98
C ALA A 26 -0.57 -8.12 -10.34
N GLN A 27 -1.86 -7.80 -10.44
CA GLN A 27 -2.45 -7.21 -11.64
C GLN A 27 -2.02 -5.75 -11.86
N LEU A 28 -1.98 -4.94 -10.79
CA LEU A 28 -1.52 -3.55 -10.85
C LEU A 28 -0.06 -3.47 -11.28
N ASP A 29 0.83 -4.25 -10.66
CA ASP A 29 2.25 -4.30 -11.01
C ASP A 29 2.47 -4.75 -12.45
N ARG A 30 1.68 -5.73 -12.92
CA ARG A 30 1.76 -6.18 -14.31
C ARG A 30 1.39 -5.06 -15.28
N LEU A 31 0.32 -4.33 -15.00
CA LEU A 31 -0.10 -3.20 -15.83
C LEU A 31 0.91 -2.05 -15.79
N GLU A 32 1.49 -1.77 -14.63
CA GLU A 32 2.52 -0.74 -14.45
C GLU A 32 3.78 -1.09 -15.22
N ARG A 33 4.29 -2.34 -15.11
CA ARG A 33 5.46 -2.79 -15.88
C ARG A 33 5.25 -2.75 -17.39
N CYS A 34 4.01 -2.91 -17.85
CA CYS A 34 3.66 -2.77 -19.27
C CYS A 34 3.39 -1.33 -19.70
N GLY A 35 3.44 -0.34 -18.80
CA GLY A 35 3.10 1.07 -19.10
C GLY A 35 1.63 1.26 -19.47
N LEU A 36 0.75 0.35 -19.06
CA LEU A 36 -0.68 0.37 -19.39
C LEU A 36 -1.53 0.92 -18.25
N LEU A 37 -1.04 0.89 -17.01
CA LEU A 37 -1.83 1.29 -15.84
C LEU A 37 -2.33 2.74 -15.95
N SER A 38 -1.47 3.66 -16.40
CA SER A 38 -1.80 5.07 -16.64
C SER A 38 -2.94 5.28 -17.64
N ARG A 39 -3.21 4.33 -18.54
CA ARG A 39 -4.30 4.41 -19.52
C ARG A 39 -5.69 4.15 -18.93
N PHE A 40 -5.76 3.54 -17.75
CA PHE A 40 -7.00 3.20 -17.06
C PHE A 40 -7.38 4.21 -15.98
N ILE A 41 -6.56 5.24 -15.77
CA ILE A 41 -6.75 6.27 -14.76
C ILE A 41 -6.81 7.64 -15.43
N GLY A 42 -7.55 8.57 -14.81
CA GLY A 42 -7.57 9.95 -15.27
C GLY A 42 -6.30 10.70 -14.90
N GLU A 43 -6.20 11.96 -15.34
CA GLU A 43 -5.13 12.85 -14.94
C GLU A 43 -5.09 13.00 -13.41
N PRO A 44 -3.93 12.81 -12.76
CA PRO A 44 -3.79 12.97 -11.32
C PRO A 44 -4.16 14.38 -10.86
N LEU A 45 -4.84 14.49 -9.72
CA LEU A 45 -5.09 15.78 -9.10
C LEU A 45 -3.77 16.50 -8.79
N ILE A 46 -3.64 17.74 -9.27
CA ILE A 46 -2.57 18.66 -8.88
C ILE A 46 -3.18 19.71 -7.95
N LYS A 47 -2.88 19.62 -6.65
CA LYS A 47 -3.33 20.60 -5.66
C LYS A 47 -2.28 20.71 -4.56
N PRO A 48 -1.15 21.39 -4.82
CA PRO A 48 0.00 21.34 -3.93
C PRO A 48 -0.34 21.84 -2.53
N VAL A 49 0.17 21.15 -1.51
CA VAL A 49 0.05 21.55 -0.10
C VAL A 49 1.38 21.39 0.60
N HIS A 50 1.65 22.26 1.59
CA HIS A 50 2.86 22.20 2.40
C HIS A 50 2.47 21.88 3.84
N VAL A 51 3.03 20.81 4.39
CA VAL A 51 2.77 20.37 5.77
C VAL A 51 4.09 19.89 6.37
N CYS A 52 4.40 20.34 7.59
CA CYS A 52 5.63 19.95 8.30
C CYS A 52 6.92 20.14 7.48
N GLY A 53 6.98 21.17 6.62
CA GLY A 53 8.14 21.43 5.74
C GLY A 53 8.23 20.53 4.49
N ILE A 54 7.25 19.67 4.24
CA ILE A 54 7.19 18.78 3.09
C ILE A 54 6.19 19.32 2.07
N ALA A 55 6.58 19.36 0.80
CA ALA A 55 5.72 19.71 -0.32
C ALA A 55 5.05 18.46 -0.90
N PHE A 56 3.72 18.41 -0.86
CA PHE A 56 2.93 17.32 -1.43
C PHE A 56 2.28 17.76 -2.74
N ARG A 57 2.26 16.88 -3.75
CA ARG A 57 1.63 17.15 -5.06
C ARG A 57 0.13 17.40 -4.95
N ASN A 58 -0.53 16.69 -4.04
CA ASN A 58 -1.94 16.84 -3.68
C ASN A 58 -2.17 16.34 -2.24
N PRO A 59 -3.31 16.67 -1.60
CA PRO A 59 -3.54 16.34 -0.19
C PRO A 59 -3.99 14.90 0.05
N VAL A 60 -4.13 14.07 -0.98
CA VAL A 60 -4.65 12.70 -0.86
C VAL A 60 -3.48 11.72 -0.80
N GLY A 61 -3.25 11.13 0.36
CA GLY A 61 -2.27 10.08 0.57
C GLY A 61 -2.87 8.69 0.65
N LEU A 62 -2.04 7.69 0.38
CA LEU A 62 -2.35 6.30 0.70
C LEU A 62 -1.86 5.96 2.12
N ALA A 63 -2.76 5.48 2.96
CA ALA A 63 -2.43 5.09 4.33
C ALA A 63 -1.60 3.80 4.40
N ALA A 64 -0.85 3.64 5.51
CA ALA A 64 -0.11 2.42 5.80
C ALA A 64 -1.03 1.19 5.93
N GLY A 65 -0.41 0.02 5.81
CA GLY A 65 -1.05 -1.29 5.93
C GLY A 65 -1.52 -1.86 4.59
N LEU A 66 -1.63 -1.04 3.53
CA LEU A 66 -1.90 -1.54 2.18
C LEU A 66 -0.65 -2.12 1.53
N ASP A 67 0.41 -1.33 1.34
CA ASP A 67 1.73 -1.84 0.93
C ASP A 67 2.68 -1.81 2.12
N LYS A 68 2.81 -2.95 2.81
CA LYS A 68 3.60 -3.05 4.04
C LYS A 68 5.09 -3.12 3.80
N ASP A 69 5.48 -3.56 2.61
CA ASP A 69 6.84 -3.98 2.29
C ASP A 69 7.48 -3.11 1.22
N GLY A 70 6.76 -2.12 0.69
CA GLY A 70 7.20 -1.28 -0.42
C GLY A 70 7.26 -2.03 -1.75
N LYS A 71 6.46 -3.09 -1.93
CA LYS A 71 6.51 -3.97 -3.11
C LYS A 71 5.83 -3.37 -4.33
N HIS A 72 4.92 -2.41 -4.14
CA HIS A 72 3.96 -1.95 -5.14
C HIS A 72 3.97 -0.43 -5.33
N ILE A 73 5.05 0.24 -4.88
CA ILE A 73 5.19 1.70 -4.82
C ILE A 73 4.86 2.35 -6.16
N ASP A 74 5.51 1.92 -7.25
CA ASP A 74 5.34 2.56 -8.56
C ASP A 74 3.91 2.40 -9.08
N ALA A 75 3.32 1.20 -8.95
CA ALA A 75 1.96 0.95 -9.39
C ALA A 75 0.94 1.79 -8.61
N LEU A 76 1.14 1.93 -7.29
CA LEU A 76 0.30 2.77 -6.43
C LEU A 76 0.49 4.26 -6.73
N ALA A 77 1.72 4.71 -6.96
CA ALA A 77 2.03 6.10 -7.30
C ALA A 77 1.34 6.51 -8.61
N THR A 78 1.33 5.62 -9.61
CA THR A 78 0.61 5.85 -10.88
C THR A 78 -0.85 6.18 -10.64
N LEU A 79 -1.52 5.60 -9.64
CA LEU A 79 -2.94 5.89 -9.32
C LEU A 79 -3.21 7.34 -8.88
N GLY A 80 -2.17 8.17 -8.67
CA GLY A 80 -2.30 9.62 -8.52
C GLY A 80 -2.28 10.15 -7.08
N PHE A 81 -1.92 9.32 -6.10
CA PHE A 81 -1.73 9.77 -4.71
C PHE A 81 -0.63 10.84 -4.62
N GLY A 82 -0.85 11.83 -3.75
CA GLY A 82 0.14 12.87 -3.47
C GLY A 82 1.33 12.38 -2.65
N PHE A 83 1.13 11.31 -1.87
CA PHE A 83 2.17 10.57 -1.13
C PHE A 83 1.71 9.15 -0.80
N LEU A 84 2.66 8.28 -0.47
CA LEU A 84 2.40 6.90 -0.04
C LEU A 84 2.99 6.68 1.35
N GLU A 85 2.22 6.10 2.28
CA GLU A 85 2.75 5.62 3.54
C GLU A 85 2.93 4.10 3.48
N ILE A 86 4.19 3.65 3.53
CA ILE A 86 4.60 2.24 3.47
C ILE A 86 4.76 1.70 4.88
N GLY A 87 4.50 0.40 5.07
CA GLY A 87 4.58 -0.27 6.36
C GLY A 87 3.20 -0.69 6.89
N THR A 88 3.05 -1.07 8.14
CA THR A 88 4.07 -1.04 9.19
C THR A 88 5.19 -2.05 8.98
N VAL A 89 6.43 -1.57 8.98
CA VAL A 89 7.63 -2.40 8.92
C VAL A 89 8.27 -2.52 10.31
N THR A 90 8.84 -3.70 10.60
CA THR A 90 9.53 -3.96 11.86
C THR A 90 11.03 -4.18 11.61
N PRO A 91 11.91 -4.05 12.62
CA PRO A 91 13.34 -4.31 12.43
C PRO A 91 13.65 -5.67 11.78
N LYS A 92 13.01 -6.74 12.26
CA LYS A 92 13.10 -8.09 11.66
C LYS A 92 11.81 -8.47 10.95
N ALA A 93 11.91 -9.35 9.96
CA ALA A 93 10.74 -9.95 9.32
C ALA A 93 9.86 -10.72 10.32
N GLN A 94 8.55 -10.72 10.10
CA GLN A 94 7.61 -11.54 10.87
C GLN A 94 6.36 -11.88 10.05
N SER A 95 5.79 -13.06 10.30
CA SER A 95 4.63 -13.59 9.55
C SER A 95 3.31 -12.92 9.92
N GLY A 96 3.25 -12.24 11.07
CA GLY A 96 2.04 -11.72 11.70
C GLY A 96 1.14 -12.81 12.28
N ASN A 97 -0.12 -12.47 12.56
CA ASN A 97 -1.06 -13.42 13.18
C ASN A 97 -1.47 -14.54 12.20
N PRO A 98 -1.93 -15.70 12.68
CA PRO A 98 -2.49 -16.75 11.83
C PRO A 98 -3.71 -16.28 11.01
N LYS A 99 -3.88 -16.85 9.81
CA LYS A 99 -5.07 -16.62 8.96
C LYS A 99 -6.27 -17.46 9.45
N PRO A 100 -7.53 -17.05 9.18
CA PRO A 100 -7.93 -15.79 8.55
C PRO A 100 -7.80 -14.60 9.52
N ARG A 101 -7.43 -13.44 8.99
CA ARG A 101 -7.11 -12.23 9.78
C ARG A 101 -7.51 -10.92 9.10
N MET A 102 -8.24 -11.00 7.98
CA MET A 102 -8.83 -9.88 7.26
C MET A 102 -10.27 -10.24 6.89
N PHE A 103 -11.20 -9.33 7.18
CA PHE A 103 -12.64 -9.56 7.04
C PHE A 103 -13.30 -8.34 6.41
N ARG A 104 -14.31 -8.57 5.58
CA ARG A 104 -15.08 -7.50 4.92
C ARG A 104 -16.49 -7.43 5.51
N LEU A 105 -16.99 -6.22 5.69
CA LEU A 105 -18.40 -5.94 6.02
C LEU A 105 -19.01 -5.06 4.89
N PRO A 106 -19.44 -5.66 3.76
CA PRO A 106 -19.82 -4.90 2.56
C PRO A 106 -20.97 -3.92 2.79
N LYS A 107 -21.98 -4.31 3.60
CA LYS A 107 -23.13 -3.44 3.90
C LYS A 107 -22.75 -2.18 4.68
N ALA A 108 -21.67 -2.25 5.47
CA ALA A 108 -21.15 -1.14 6.25
C ALA A 108 -19.99 -0.41 5.56
N ASN A 109 -19.59 -0.83 4.35
CA ASN A 109 -18.36 -0.39 3.69
C ASN A 109 -17.13 -0.42 4.61
N ALA A 110 -17.01 -1.48 5.42
CA ALA A 110 -15.99 -1.58 6.47
C ALA A 110 -15.12 -2.83 6.34
N LEU A 111 -13.96 -2.79 7.00
CA LEU A 111 -13.00 -3.88 7.12
C LEU A 111 -12.69 -4.10 8.61
N ILE A 112 -12.47 -5.35 8.99
CA ILE A 112 -11.87 -5.73 10.28
C ILE A 112 -10.59 -6.50 9.96
N ASN A 113 -9.50 -6.18 10.63
CA ASN A 113 -8.26 -6.93 10.49
C ASN A 113 -7.56 -7.13 11.83
N ARG A 114 -6.78 -8.21 11.88
CA ARG A 114 -5.88 -8.55 12.99
C ARG A 114 -4.56 -9.05 12.41
N MET A 115 -3.98 -8.29 11.47
CA MET A 115 -2.86 -8.78 10.66
C MET A 115 -1.58 -9.04 11.48
N GLY A 116 -1.32 -8.21 12.50
CA GLY A 116 -0.16 -8.37 13.39
C GLY A 116 1.19 -8.02 12.75
N PHE A 117 1.25 -6.94 11.97
CA PHE A 117 2.48 -6.46 11.30
C PHE A 117 3.24 -7.54 10.51
N ASN A 118 2.55 -8.31 9.65
CA ASN A 118 3.24 -9.19 8.71
C ASN A 118 4.06 -8.37 7.70
N ASN A 119 5.39 -8.54 7.69
CA ASN A 119 6.32 -7.79 6.82
C ASN A 119 7.68 -8.54 6.70
N ASP A 120 8.46 -8.14 5.71
CA ASP A 120 9.76 -8.73 5.35
C ASP A 120 10.96 -8.09 6.09
N GLY A 121 10.73 -7.16 7.00
CA GLY A 121 11.76 -6.44 7.75
C GLY A 121 12.23 -5.13 7.10
N VAL A 122 12.86 -4.27 7.90
CA VAL A 122 13.21 -2.90 7.51
C VAL A 122 14.22 -2.84 6.37
N ASP A 123 15.21 -3.72 6.37
CA ASP A 123 16.26 -3.73 5.33
C ASP A 123 15.67 -4.00 3.95
N ALA A 124 14.78 -4.99 3.85
CA ALA A 124 14.10 -5.34 2.60
C ALA A 124 13.17 -4.20 2.13
N CYS A 125 12.48 -3.53 3.05
CA CYS A 125 11.63 -2.39 2.75
C CYS A 125 12.45 -1.21 2.22
N VAL A 126 13.55 -0.84 2.88
CA VAL A 126 14.41 0.28 2.47
C VAL A 126 15.00 0.03 1.07
N GLU A 127 15.45 -1.19 0.80
CA GLU A 127 15.96 -1.55 -0.53
C GLU A 127 14.90 -1.39 -1.63
N ARG A 128 13.65 -1.78 -1.38
CA ARG A 128 12.56 -1.62 -2.35
C ARG A 128 12.18 -0.16 -2.56
N VAL A 129 12.10 0.61 -1.47
CA VAL A 129 11.83 2.06 -1.53
C VAL A 129 12.87 2.77 -2.39
N ARG A 130 14.16 2.51 -2.14
CA ARG A 130 15.27 3.11 -2.91
C ARG A 130 15.24 2.76 -4.40
N ARG A 131 14.70 1.60 -4.77
CA ARG A 131 14.59 1.14 -6.16
C ARG A 131 13.34 1.64 -6.88
N SER A 132 12.35 2.14 -6.16
CA SER A 132 11.12 2.65 -6.77
C SER A 132 11.39 3.93 -7.57
N ARG A 133 10.77 4.05 -8.76
CA ARG A 133 10.84 5.27 -9.58
C ARG A 133 10.23 6.44 -8.86
N PHE A 134 9.09 6.23 -8.20
CA PHE A 134 8.40 7.29 -7.48
C PHE A 134 9.30 7.99 -6.46
N TYR A 135 10.06 7.23 -5.66
CA TYR A 135 11.03 7.82 -4.72
C TYR A 135 12.17 8.54 -5.44
N GLN A 136 12.74 7.93 -6.47
CA GLN A 136 13.87 8.48 -7.24
C GLN A 136 13.50 9.81 -7.95
N GLU A 137 12.23 9.97 -8.32
CA GLU A 137 11.69 11.18 -8.95
C GLU A 137 11.24 12.24 -7.92
N GLY A 138 11.52 12.05 -6.63
CA GLY A 138 11.20 13.00 -5.56
C GLY A 138 9.78 12.86 -4.99
N GLY A 139 9.11 11.73 -5.26
CA GLY A 139 7.84 11.38 -4.64
C GLY A 139 7.96 11.22 -3.13
N VAL A 140 6.94 11.68 -2.40
CA VAL A 140 6.94 11.64 -0.94
C VAL A 140 6.50 10.27 -0.46
N ILE A 141 7.37 9.60 0.31
CA ILE A 141 7.11 8.31 0.95
C ILE A 141 7.25 8.44 2.46
N GLY A 142 6.16 8.17 3.18
CA GLY A 142 6.17 7.97 4.62
C GLY A 142 6.53 6.53 4.97
N LEU A 143 7.29 6.33 6.04
CA LEU A 143 7.64 5.01 6.56
C LEU A 143 7.00 4.80 7.92
N ASN A 144 5.99 3.95 7.97
CA ASN A 144 5.34 3.52 9.20
C ASN A 144 6.17 2.40 9.83
N ILE A 145 6.70 2.65 11.03
CA ILE A 145 7.55 1.71 11.76
C ILE A 145 6.83 1.16 12.98
N GLY A 146 7.13 -0.09 13.30
CA GLY A 146 6.58 -0.77 14.47
C GLY A 146 7.63 -1.65 15.13
N LYS A 147 7.34 -2.02 16.38
CA LYS A 147 8.16 -2.95 17.14
C LYS A 147 7.86 -4.39 16.71
N ASN A 148 8.88 -5.24 16.67
CA ASN A 148 8.67 -6.68 16.51
C ASN A 148 7.80 -7.25 17.66
N ALA A 149 7.00 -8.26 17.36
CA ALA A 149 6.13 -8.91 18.36
C ALA A 149 6.92 -9.56 19.51
N SER A 150 8.14 -10.03 19.23
CA SER A 150 9.04 -10.66 20.20
C SER A 150 9.80 -9.69 21.09
N THR A 151 9.84 -8.40 20.75
CA THR A 151 10.50 -7.40 21.61
C THR A 151 9.62 -7.19 22.85
N THR A 152 10.22 -7.12 24.03
CA THR A 152 9.51 -6.80 25.27
C THR A 152 8.99 -5.35 25.25
N LEU A 153 8.28 -4.92 26.30
CA LEU A 153 7.87 -3.50 26.41
C LEU A 153 8.99 -2.65 26.96
N GLU A 154 9.87 -3.23 27.76
CA GLU A 154 11.04 -2.58 28.34
C GLU A 154 12.10 -2.27 27.27
N ASP A 155 12.20 -3.10 26.24
CA ASP A 155 13.13 -2.97 25.11
C ASP A 155 12.49 -2.31 23.86
N ALA A 156 11.34 -1.64 24.04
CA ALA A 156 10.52 -1.08 22.96
C ALA A 156 11.00 0.28 22.43
#